data_AF-A0A821RAP6-F1
#
_entry.id   AF-A0A821RAP6-F1
#
_cell.length_a   1.000
_cell.length_b   1.000
_cell.length_c   1.000
_cell.angle_alpha   90.00
_cell.angle_beta   90.00
_cell.angle_gamma   90.00
#
_symmetry.space_group_name_H-M   'P 1'
#
loop_
_entity.id
_entity.type
_entity.pdbx_description
1 polymer ?
#
loop_
_entity_poly.entity_id
_entity_poly.type
_entity_poly.pdbx_seq_one_letter_code
_entity_poly.pdbx_strand_id
1 'polypeptide(L)'
;MCDVEMNLTRLILDPVIYDKTIRPARIHTDVTNISFDLSLAQLIDVDEKNQVITTNQWLTMSWFDPKLTWNPSDWKNVSLLHIKYDKIWIPDIVLYN
;
A
#
# COMPACT_ATOMS: atom_id res chain seq x y z
N MET A 1 -11.04 -14.88 -16.69
CA MET A 1 -11.00 -14.15 -15.42
C MET A 1 -9.75 -13.30 -15.36
N CYS A 2 -8.56 -13.92 -15.53
CA CYS A 2 -7.27 -13.22 -15.60
C CYS A 2 -7.17 -12.10 -16.64
N ASP A 3 -7.76 -12.26 -17.83
CA ASP A 3 -7.65 -11.23 -18.89
C ASP A 3 -8.35 -9.91 -18.53
N VAL A 4 -9.46 -10.00 -17.79
CA VAL A 4 -10.23 -8.81 -17.38
C VAL A 4 -9.48 -8.04 -16.29
N GLU A 5 -8.96 -8.76 -15.30
CA GLU A 5 -8.11 -8.18 -14.25
C GLU A 5 -6.83 -7.57 -14.84
N MET A 6 -6.21 -8.22 -15.83
CA MET A 6 -5.02 -7.69 -16.50
C MET A 6 -5.33 -6.41 -17.28
N ASN A 7 -6.47 -6.36 -17.98
CA ASN A 7 -6.91 -5.17 -18.69
C ASN A 7 -7.25 -4.02 -17.73
N LEU A 8 -7.94 -4.32 -16.62
CA LEU A 8 -8.22 -3.34 -15.57
C LEU A 8 -6.92 -2.79 -14.97
N THR A 9 -5.99 -3.68 -14.61
CA THR A 9 -4.68 -3.30 -14.06
C THR A 9 -3.92 -2.38 -15.01
N ARG A 10 -3.92 -2.68 -16.31
CA ARG A 10 -3.27 -1.83 -17.33
C ARG A 10 -3.91 -0.45 -17.43
N LEU A 11 -5.23 -0.38 -17.34
CA LEU A 11 -5.95 0.89 -17.43
C LEU A 11 -5.68 1.78 -16.22
N ILE A 12 -5.83 1.25 -14.99
CA ILE A 12 -5.69 2.06 -13.77
C ILE A 12 -4.25 2.42 -13.44
N LEU A 13 -3.27 1.66 -13.96
CA LEU A 13 -1.83 1.93 -13.80
C LEU A 13 -1.20 2.53 -15.06
N ASP A 14 -2.00 3.07 -15.98
CA ASP A 14 -1.46 3.79 -17.13
C ASP A 14 -0.64 5.00 -16.64
N PRO A 15 0.62 5.20 -17.08
CA PRO A 15 1.46 6.31 -16.64
C PRO A 15 0.86 7.70 -16.88
N VAL A 16 -0.06 7.84 -17.84
CA VAL A 16 -0.79 9.10 -18.10
C VAL A 16 -1.81 9.38 -16.99
N ILE A 17 -2.32 8.34 -16.34
CA ILE A 17 -3.38 8.40 -15.33
C ILE A 17 -2.81 8.33 -13.92
N TYR A 18 -1.85 7.44 -13.69
CA TYR A 18 -1.31 7.13 -12.36
C TYR A 18 0.21 7.31 -12.31
N ASP A 19 0.64 8.29 -11.52
CA ASP A 19 2.03 8.51 -11.18
C ASP A 19 2.27 8.09 -9.72
N LYS A 20 3.05 7.03 -9.54
CA LYS A 20 3.38 6.47 -8.21
C LYS A 20 4.27 7.38 -7.36
N THR A 21 4.90 8.40 -7.95
CA THR A 21 5.74 9.36 -7.22
C THR A 21 4.91 10.43 -6.51
N ILE A 22 3.63 10.54 -6.86
CA ILE A 22 2.73 11.58 -6.36
C ILE A 22 1.78 10.95 -5.32
N ARG A 23 1.69 11.61 -4.15
CA ARG A 23 0.75 11.21 -3.10
C ARG A 23 -0.69 11.13 -3.63
N PRO A 24 -1.45 10.06 -3.31
CA PRO A 24 -2.81 9.91 -3.76
C PRO A 24 -3.74 10.83 -2.95
N ALA A 25 -4.15 11.91 -3.59
CA ALA A 25 -5.11 12.87 -3.08
C ALA A 25 -5.96 13.41 -4.24
N ARG A 26 -7.24 13.74 -4.00
CA ARG A 26 -8.08 14.35 -5.04
C ARG A 26 -7.69 15.81 -5.23
N ILE A 27 -7.42 16.50 -4.12
CA ILE A 27 -6.98 17.88 -4.05
C ILE A 27 -5.71 17.92 -3.19
N HIS A 28 -4.80 18.86 -3.47
CA HIS A 28 -3.56 19.01 -2.72
C HIS A 28 -3.75 19.21 -1.21
N THR A 29 -4.90 19.74 -0.79
CA THR A 29 -5.27 19.97 0.61
C THR A 29 -5.79 18.73 1.33
N ASP A 30 -6.13 17.66 0.60
CA ASP A 30 -6.71 16.48 1.22
C ASP A 30 -5.66 15.73 2.04
N VAL A 31 -6.11 15.12 3.12
CA VAL A 31 -5.28 14.28 3.99
C VAL A 31 -5.42 12.83 3.53
N THR A 32 -4.28 12.18 3.27
CA THR A 32 -4.21 10.73 3.04
C THR A 32 -4.04 10.06 4.39
N ASN A 33 -5.12 9.52 4.95
CA ASN A 33 -5.06 8.77 6.20
C ASN A 33 -4.44 7.40 5.94
N ILE A 34 -3.42 7.06 6.73
CA ILE A 34 -2.74 5.77 6.67
C ILE A 34 -2.87 5.12 8.04
N SER A 35 -3.44 3.92 8.06
CA SER A 35 -3.54 3.10 9.26
C SER A 35 -2.42 2.07 9.27
N PHE A 36 -1.80 1.94 10.44
CA PHE A 36 -0.68 1.04 10.68
C PHE A 36 -1.04 0.08 11.78
N ASP A 37 -0.82 -1.20 11.52
CA ASP A 37 -0.95 -2.27 12.49
C ASP A 37 0.37 -3.02 12.56
N LEU A 38 0.89 -3.14 13.79
CA LEU A 38 2.15 -3.80 14.06
C LEU A 38 1.89 -5.03 14.92
N SER A 39 2.21 -6.19 14.38
CA SER A 39 2.04 -7.47 15.06
C SER A 39 3.40 -8.10 15.35
N LEU A 40 3.77 -8.18 16.63
CA LEU A 40 4.99 -8.82 17.06
C LEU A 40 4.88 -10.34 16.81
N ALA A 41 5.78 -10.87 15.98
CA ALA A 41 5.85 -12.31 15.74
C ALA A 41 6.75 -12.99 16.78
N GLN A 42 7.94 -12.42 17.03
CA GLN A 42 8.92 -13.00 17.94
C GLN A 42 9.88 -11.94 18.49
N LEU A 43 10.26 -12.09 19.76
CA LEU A 43 11.44 -11.45 20.35
C LEU A 43 12.65 -12.33 20.07
N ILE A 44 13.60 -11.84 19.27
CA ILE A 44 14.77 -12.59 18.84
C ILE A 44 15.88 -12.49 19.88
N ASP A 45 16.19 -11.27 20.33
CA ASP A 45 17.27 -11.02 21.28
C ASP A 45 17.10 -9.68 22.02
N VAL A 46 17.68 -9.59 23.22
CA VAL A 46 17.74 -8.39 24.05
C VAL A 46 19.17 -8.19 24.53
N ASP A 47 19.84 -7.19 23.99
CA ASP A 47 21.16 -6.75 24.43
C ASP A 47 20.99 -5.58 25.41
N GLU A 48 20.93 -5.91 26.70
CA GLU A 48 20.77 -4.92 27.77
C GLU A 48 21.95 -3.95 27.87
N LYS A 49 23.17 -4.42 27.56
CA LYS A 49 24.38 -3.60 27.66
C LYS A 49 24.41 -2.51 26.59
N ASN A 50 24.00 -2.85 25.37
CA ASN A 50 23.96 -1.93 24.24
C ASN A 50 22.57 -1.30 24.04
N GLN A 51 21.57 -1.66 24.86
CA GLN A 51 20.19 -1.19 24.79
C GLN A 51 19.52 -1.47 23.44
N VAL A 52 19.81 -2.64 22.85
CA VAL A 52 19.27 -3.06 21.54
C VAL A 52 18.29 -4.21 21.73
N ILE A 53 17.11 -4.08 21.12
CA ILE A 53 16.09 -5.14 21.06
C ILE A 53 15.92 -5.57 19.61
N THR A 54 16.07 -6.87 19.34
CA THR A 54 15.89 -7.45 18.01
C THR A 54 14.58 -8.24 17.98
N THR A 55 13.66 -7.88 17.08
CA THR A 55 12.33 -8.48 16.98
C THR A 55 11.95 -8.76 15.53
N ASN A 56 11.21 -9.85 15.31
CA ASN A 56 10.51 -10.08 14.05
C ASN A 56 9.07 -9.58 14.17
N GLN A 57 8.64 -8.72 13.25
CA GLN A 57 7.32 -8.06 13.30
C GLN A 57 6.67 -8.05 11.92
N TRP A 58 5.34 -8.17 11.90
CA TRP A 58 4.52 -7.96 10.72
C TRP A 58 3.95 -6.55 10.74
N LEU A 59 4.31 -5.74 9.74
CA LEU A 59 3.74 -4.42 9.53
C LEU A 59 2.65 -4.52 8.48
N THR A 60 1.41 -4.20 8.87
CA THR A 60 0.28 -4.06 7.96
C THR A 60 -0.05 -2.59 7.79
N MET A 61 -0.25 -2.17 6.55
CA MET A 61 -0.58 -0.80 6.19
C MET A 61 -1.85 -0.78 5.38
N SER A 62 -2.75 0.16 5.67
CA SER A 62 -3.93 0.39 4.85
C SER A 62 -4.15 1.89 4.62
N TRP A 63 -4.45 2.24 3.38
CA TRP A 63 -4.78 3.60 2.98
C TRP A 63 -5.79 3.56 1.83
N PHE A 64 -6.40 4.71 1.55
CA PHE A 64 -7.32 4.87 0.42
C PHE A 64 -6.65 5.68 -0.69
N ASP A 65 -6.64 5.12 -1.91
CA ASP A 65 -6.16 5.80 -3.11
C ASP A 65 -7.36 6.12 -4.04
N PRO A 66 -7.74 7.41 -4.18
CA PRO A 66 -8.86 7.81 -5.02
C PRO A 66 -8.66 7.55 -6.52
N LYS A 67 -7.42 7.38 -6.99
CA LYS A 67 -7.12 7.13 -8.41
C LYS A 67 -7.22 5.65 -8.77
N LEU A 68 -7.16 4.76 -7.77
CA LEU A 68 -7.26 3.31 -7.93
C LEU A 68 -8.69 2.81 -7.68
N THR A 69 -9.70 3.57 -8.10
CA THR A 69 -11.12 3.20 -7.95
C THR A 69 -11.74 2.89 -9.30
N TRP A 70 -12.57 1.84 -9.36
CA TRP A 70 -13.34 1.47 -10.55
C TRP A 70 -14.73 1.00 -10.15
N ASN A 71 -15.65 0.97 -11.11
CA ASN A 71 -16.97 0.38 -10.94
C ASN A 71 -16.90 -1.13 -11.23
N PRO A 72 -17.15 -2.02 -10.25
CA PRO A 72 -17.04 -3.48 -10.46
C PRO A 72 -17.94 -4.00 -11.60
N SER A 73 -19.11 -3.39 -11.82
CA SER A 73 -20.06 -3.83 -12.84
C SER A 73 -19.49 -3.73 -14.27
N ASP A 74 -18.57 -2.80 -14.50
CA ASP A 74 -17.91 -2.61 -15.80
C ASP A 74 -16.82 -3.68 -16.05
N TRP A 75 -16.39 -4.37 -14.99
CA TRP A 75 -15.25 -5.30 -15.00
C TRP A 75 -15.64 -6.69 -14.51
N LYS A 76 -16.79 -7.21 -14.94
CA LYS A 76 -17.31 -8.54 -14.55
C LYS A 76 -17.34 -8.77 -13.03
N ASN A 77 -17.69 -7.74 -12.27
CA ASN A 77 -17.74 -7.73 -10.80
C ASN A 77 -16.40 -8.03 -10.11
N VAL A 78 -15.28 -7.68 -10.72
CA VAL A 78 -13.98 -7.65 -10.03
C VAL A 78 -14.04 -6.57 -8.95
N SER A 79 -14.00 -6.98 -7.69
CA SER A 79 -14.01 -6.09 -6.51
C SER A 79 -12.67 -6.01 -5.80
N LEU A 80 -11.77 -6.94 -6.08
CA LEU A 80 -10.44 -7.03 -5.49
C LEU A 80 -9.42 -7.28 -6.61
N LEU A 81 -8.28 -6.59 -6.53
CA LEU A 81 -7.19 -6.74 -7.48
C LEU A 81 -5.87 -6.78 -6.72
N HIS A 82 -5.03 -7.78 -7.00
CA HIS A 82 -3.69 -7.86 -6.44
C HIS A 82 -2.67 -7.24 -7.39
N ILE A 83 -2.00 -6.20 -6.93
CA ILE A 83 -0.99 -5.45 -7.68
C ILE A 83 0.33 -5.54 -6.92
N LYS A 84 1.44 -5.58 -7.66
CA LYS A 84 2.76 -5.48 -7.04
C LYS A 84 2.98 -4.09 -6.44
N TYR A 85 3.55 -4.06 -5.25
CA TYR A 85 3.76 -2.84 -4.46
C TYR A 85 4.60 -1.79 -5.22
N ASP A 86 5.56 -2.20 -6.04
CA ASP A 86 6.46 -1.31 -6.80
C ASP A 86 5.79 -0.48 -7.91
N LYS A 87 4.52 -0.74 -8.18
CA LYS A 87 3.72 -0.06 -9.21
C LYS A 87 2.78 1.02 -8.68
N ILE A 88 2.56 1.07 -7.37
CA ILE A 88 1.65 2.02 -6.73
C ILE A 88 2.42 2.96 -5.81
N TRP A 89 1.81 4.10 -5.48
CA TRP A 89 2.35 4.93 -4.41
C TRP A 89 2.26 4.18 -3.08
N ILE A 90 3.33 4.25 -2.29
CA ILE A 90 3.41 3.66 -0.95
C ILE A 90 3.97 4.75 -0.04
N PRO A 91 3.43 4.89 1.18
CA PRO A 91 4.00 5.82 2.15
C PRO A 91 5.40 5.38 2.58
N ASP A 92 6.34 6.32 2.58
CA ASP A 92 7.68 6.10 3.14
C ASP A 92 7.60 6.10 4.67
N ILE A 93 7.90 4.97 5.31
CA ILE A 93 7.93 4.82 6.77
C ILE A 93 9.31 4.37 7.19
N VAL A 94 9.87 5.11 8.13
CA VAL A 94 11.16 4.81 8.74
C VAL A 94 10.99 4.77 10.25
N LEU A 95 11.69 3.83 10.88
CA LEU A 95 11.85 3.84 12.32
C LEU A 95 12.80 5.00 12.66
N TYR A 96 12.37 5.87 13.57
CA TYR A 96 13.22 6.93 14.11
C TYR A 96 13.46 6.67 15.59
N ASN A 97 14.69 6.29 15.94
CA ASN A 97 15.17 6.16 17.31
C ASN A 97 16.70 6.10 17.34
#